data_AF-A0A2V2X0F4-F1
#
_entry.id   AF-A0A2V2X0F4-F1
#
_cell.length_a   1.000
_cell.length_b   1.000
_cell.length_c   1.000
_cell.angle_alpha   90.00
_cell.angle_beta   90.00
_cell.angle_gamma   90.00
#
_symmetry.space_group_name_H-M   'P 1'
#
loop_
_entity.id
_entity.type
_entity.pdbx_description
1 polymer ?
#
loop_
_entity_poly.entity_id
_entity_poly.type
_entity_poly.pdbx_seq_one_letter_code
_entity_poly.pdbx_strand_id
1 'polypeptide(L)'
;MNAQETGERGWLEHYLDLSADEDARSDGGKQSCFVTSEELFERLQEEPSLDEQTIGVHVYTEPEVSWAPFSLFSGNHHFLVIETSSWWWSIELRDGRIVVQRGKDFSSVQNRCRCRYRRRRFLQNGPRLVFQGTFEWCCLRDLFFFIDCEGFFNGGVLSDKFSSLALVNYIFKECGVRQLVGTSHV
;
A
#
# COMPACT_ATOMS: atom_id res chain seq x y z
N MET A 1 -7.29 -35.91 27.72
CA MET A 1 -6.02 -35.17 27.61
C MET A 1 -5.52 -35.31 26.18
N ASN A 2 -5.05 -34.19 25.63
CA ASN A 2 -4.38 -34.00 24.34
C ASN A 2 -5.28 -33.94 23.09
N ALA A 3 -5.87 -32.76 22.86
CA ALA A 3 -6.10 -32.25 21.51
C ALA A 3 -5.02 -31.20 21.24
N GLN A 4 -4.25 -31.43 20.18
CA GLN A 4 -3.24 -30.51 19.65
C GLN A 4 -3.91 -29.20 19.23
N GLU A 5 -3.66 -28.12 19.97
CA GLU A 5 -3.69 -26.77 19.42
C GLU A 5 -2.34 -26.52 18.75
N THR A 6 -2.14 -27.11 17.56
CA THR A 6 -1.17 -26.58 16.61
C THR A 6 -1.76 -25.29 16.07
N GLY A 7 -1.44 -24.18 16.72
CA GLY A 7 -1.65 -22.85 16.18
C GLY A 7 -0.91 -22.72 14.86
N GLU A 8 -1.60 -22.99 13.76
CA GLU A 8 -1.22 -22.51 12.44
C GLU A 8 -1.25 -20.99 12.50
N ARG A 9 -0.13 -20.38 12.89
CA ARG A 9 0.22 -19.03 12.45
C ARG A 9 0.27 -19.12 10.93
N GLY A 10 -0.85 -18.89 10.27
CA GLY A 10 -0.89 -18.72 8.83
C GLY A 10 0.12 -17.65 8.48
N TRP A 11 1.18 -18.04 7.77
CA TRP A 11 2.21 -17.13 7.30
C TRP A 11 1.51 -16.09 6.44
N LEU A 12 1.38 -14.87 6.96
CA LEU A 12 0.64 -13.83 6.29
C LEU A 12 1.48 -13.31 5.12
N GLU A 13 1.13 -13.70 3.90
CA GLU A 13 1.82 -13.21 2.70
C GLU A 13 1.44 -11.76 2.41
N HIS A 14 2.45 -10.97 2.04
CA HIS A 14 2.33 -9.63 1.49
C HIS A 14 2.25 -9.67 -0.02
N TYR A 15 1.93 -8.53 -0.65
CA TYR A 15 1.95 -8.39 -2.09
C TYR A 15 3.01 -7.36 -2.51
N LEU A 16 3.94 -7.77 -3.37
CA LEU A 16 4.96 -6.91 -3.95
C LEU A 16 4.96 -7.04 -5.47
N ASP A 17 4.75 -5.91 -6.16
CA ASP A 17 4.77 -5.82 -7.61
C ASP A 17 5.59 -4.61 -8.05
N LEU A 18 6.85 -4.85 -8.35
CA LEU A 18 7.80 -3.82 -8.78
C LEU A 18 7.66 -3.44 -10.26
N SER A 19 6.73 -4.06 -10.98
CA SER A 19 6.47 -3.88 -12.41
C SER A 19 4.98 -3.72 -12.70
N ALA A 20 4.30 -2.85 -11.95
CA ALA A 20 2.83 -2.71 -11.98
C ALA A 20 2.25 -2.26 -13.33
N ASP A 21 3.11 -1.74 -14.23
CA ASP A 21 2.74 -1.39 -15.60
C ASP A 21 2.62 -2.62 -16.51
N GLU A 22 3.32 -3.70 -16.20
CA GLU A 22 3.27 -4.94 -16.96
C GLU A 22 1.99 -5.71 -16.63
N ASP A 23 1.42 -6.36 -17.65
CA ASP A 23 0.37 -7.34 -17.41
C ASP A 23 0.96 -8.61 -16.77
N ALA A 24 0.16 -9.29 -15.95
CA ALA A 24 0.61 -10.48 -15.25
C ALA A 24 1.10 -11.56 -16.23
N ARG A 25 2.35 -12.01 -16.06
CA ARG A 25 2.98 -13.00 -16.92
C ARG A 25 2.19 -14.32 -16.94
N SER A 26 2.08 -14.88 -18.14
CA SER A 26 1.20 -16.01 -18.48
C SER A 26 1.61 -17.36 -17.86
N ASP A 27 2.83 -17.50 -17.35
CA ASP A 27 3.44 -18.80 -17.01
C ASP A 27 3.57 -19.06 -15.49
N GLY A 28 2.60 -18.56 -14.71
CA GLY A 28 2.61 -18.68 -13.25
C GLY A 28 1.70 -17.68 -12.53
N GLY A 29 1.29 -16.63 -13.24
CA GLY A 29 0.27 -15.69 -12.77
C GLY A 29 0.62 -14.95 -11.48
N LYS A 30 -0.28 -14.05 -11.08
CA LYS A 30 -0.17 -13.09 -9.97
C LYS A 30 0.14 -13.68 -8.59
N GLN A 31 0.27 -15.01 -8.47
CA GLN A 31 0.79 -15.68 -7.26
C GLN A 31 2.27 -15.40 -7.03
N SER A 32 3.07 -15.14 -8.08
CA SER A 32 4.51 -14.82 -7.93
C SER A 32 4.78 -13.48 -7.21
N CYS A 33 3.76 -12.63 -7.10
CA CYS A 33 3.84 -11.35 -6.40
C CYS A 33 3.43 -11.45 -4.93
N PHE A 34 2.85 -12.57 -4.50
CA PHE A 34 2.68 -12.84 -3.08
C PHE A 34 4.00 -13.33 -2.52
N VAL A 35 4.45 -12.71 -1.44
CA VAL A 35 5.76 -12.92 -0.85
C VAL A 35 5.63 -12.98 0.66
N THR A 36 6.50 -13.74 1.30
CA THR A 36 6.66 -13.71 2.75
C THR A 36 7.19 -12.35 3.20
N SER A 37 7.11 -12.04 4.50
CA SER A 37 7.72 -10.81 5.04
C SER A 37 9.23 -10.77 4.77
N GLU A 38 9.93 -11.90 4.92
CA GLU A 38 11.37 -12.01 4.62
C GLU A 38 11.68 -11.67 3.15
N GLU A 39 11.00 -12.33 2.21
CA GLU A 39 11.17 -12.06 0.77
C GLU A 39 10.78 -10.63 0.38
N LEU A 40 9.80 -10.03 1.06
CA LEU A 40 9.44 -8.62 0.86
C LEU A 40 10.63 -7.73 1.18
N PHE A 41 11.31 -7.94 2.30
CA PHE A 41 12.48 -7.14 2.69
C PHE A 41 13.66 -7.36 1.77
N GLU A 42 13.99 -8.60 1.44
CA GLU A 42 15.11 -8.90 0.54
C GLU A 42 14.94 -8.17 -0.80
N ARG A 43 13.76 -8.29 -1.41
CA ARG A 43 13.47 -7.64 -2.69
C ARG A 43 13.43 -6.11 -2.59
N LEU A 44 12.94 -5.56 -1.49
CA LEU A 44 12.97 -4.11 -1.26
C LEU A 44 14.41 -3.62 -1.03
N GLN A 45 15.23 -4.35 -0.29
CA GLN A 45 16.63 -3.98 -0.04
C GLN A 45 17.45 -3.89 -1.34
N GLU A 46 17.20 -4.82 -2.27
CA GLU A 46 17.83 -4.88 -3.59
C GLU A 46 17.29 -3.84 -4.60
N GLU A 47 16.21 -3.13 -4.28
CA GLU A 47 15.57 -2.20 -5.21
C GLU A 47 16.23 -0.80 -5.14
N PRO A 48 17.03 -0.40 -6.15
CA PRO A 48 17.78 0.86 -6.13
C PRO A 48 16.86 2.08 -6.16
N SER A 49 15.63 1.96 -6.67
CA SER A 49 14.69 3.08 -6.69
C SER A 49 14.17 3.47 -5.31
N LEU A 50 14.47 2.71 -4.25
CA LEU A 50 14.22 3.14 -2.87
C LEU A 50 15.11 4.29 -2.40
N ASP A 51 16.28 4.46 -3.02
CA ASP A 51 17.20 5.55 -2.70
C ASP A 51 16.81 6.87 -3.38
N GLU A 52 15.78 6.87 -4.23
CA GLU A 52 15.26 8.08 -4.83
C GLU A 52 14.56 8.96 -3.79
N GLN A 53 14.76 10.27 -3.92
CA GLN A 53 14.03 11.25 -3.12
C GLN A 53 12.55 11.23 -3.49
N THR A 54 11.72 11.30 -2.47
CA THR A 54 10.29 11.49 -2.66
C THR A 54 10.01 12.95 -3.06
N ILE A 55 9.20 13.12 -4.09
CA ILE A 55 8.80 14.42 -4.64
C ILE A 55 7.40 14.79 -4.15
N GLY A 56 6.49 13.81 -4.16
CA GLY A 56 5.09 14.03 -3.88
C GLY A 56 4.45 12.83 -3.19
N VAL A 57 3.39 13.09 -2.44
CA VAL A 57 2.55 12.07 -1.81
C VAL A 57 1.09 12.39 -1.98
N HIS A 58 0.36 11.43 -2.51
CA HIS A 58 -1.06 11.50 -2.77
C HIS A 58 -1.75 10.44 -1.93
N VAL A 59 -2.71 10.82 -1.09
CA VAL A 59 -3.54 9.84 -0.36
C VAL A 59 -4.87 9.72 -1.06
N TYR A 60 -5.27 8.48 -1.30
CA TYR A 60 -6.54 8.13 -1.90
C TYR A 60 -7.42 7.36 -0.92
N THR A 61 -8.72 7.45 -1.15
CA THR A 61 -9.71 6.64 -0.46
C THR A 61 -10.65 5.93 -1.44
N GLU A 62 -11.08 4.74 -1.07
CA GLU A 62 -12.11 3.98 -1.75
C GLU A 62 -12.95 3.17 -0.73
N PRO A 63 -14.20 2.80 -1.06
CA PRO A 63 -14.98 1.90 -0.23
C PRO A 63 -14.25 0.57 -0.07
N GLU A 64 -14.12 0.12 1.17
CA GLU A 64 -13.78 -1.25 1.48
C GLU A 64 -14.91 -2.13 0.92
N VAL A 65 -14.64 -3.26 0.27
CA VAL A 65 -15.73 -4.13 -0.20
C VAL A 65 -15.56 -5.45 0.53
N SER A 66 -16.30 -5.62 1.63
CA SER A 66 -16.54 -6.96 2.14
C SER A 66 -17.31 -7.72 1.06
N TRP A 67 -16.95 -8.97 0.81
CA TRP A 67 -17.61 -9.83 -0.18
C TRP A 67 -19.07 -10.17 0.21
N ALA A 68 -19.62 -9.52 1.23
CA ALA A 68 -20.94 -9.79 1.78
C ALA A 68 -21.99 -8.83 1.18
N PRO A 69 -23.23 -9.31 0.95
CA PRO A 69 -24.32 -8.54 0.35
C PRO A 69 -24.87 -7.39 1.24
N PHE A 70 -24.23 -7.07 2.37
CA PHE A 70 -24.61 -6.01 3.30
C PHE A 70 -23.54 -4.91 3.41
N SER A 71 -23.08 -4.41 2.26
CA SER A 71 -22.03 -3.38 2.12
C SER A 71 -22.41 -1.98 2.65
N LEU A 72 -23.46 -1.85 3.47
CA LEU A 72 -23.86 -0.57 4.10
C LEU A 72 -22.93 -0.15 5.24
N PHE A 73 -22.09 -1.06 5.74
CA PHE A 73 -21.13 -0.81 6.83
C PHE A 73 -19.67 -0.95 6.39
N SER A 74 -19.40 -1.04 5.09
CA SER A 74 -18.01 -1.10 4.65
C SER A 74 -17.30 0.20 4.94
N GLY A 75 -16.19 0.14 5.67
CA GLY A 75 -15.34 1.28 5.95
C GLY A 75 -14.72 1.89 4.69
N ASN A 76 -13.92 2.93 4.88
CA ASN A 76 -13.11 3.50 3.81
C ASN A 76 -11.70 2.91 3.88
N HIS A 77 -11.26 2.31 2.79
CA HIS A 77 -9.87 1.95 2.58
C HIS A 77 -9.06 3.17 2.14
N HIS A 78 -7.85 3.32 2.67
CA HIS A 78 -6.93 4.39 2.32
C HIS A 78 -5.61 3.83 1.78
N PHE A 79 -4.98 4.55 0.87
CA PHE A 79 -3.66 4.17 0.37
C PHE A 79 -2.87 5.39 -0.06
N LEU A 80 -1.55 5.25 -0.08
CA LEU A 80 -0.64 6.28 -0.53
C LEU A 80 -0.17 5.95 -1.94
N VAL A 81 -0.05 6.98 -2.77
CA VAL A 81 0.73 6.98 -4.00
C VAL A 81 1.84 8.00 -3.83
N ILE A 82 3.09 7.57 -3.96
CA ILE A 82 4.29 8.37 -3.76
C ILE A 82 4.97 8.56 -5.11
N GLU A 83 5.34 9.79 -5.39
CA GLU A 83 6.12 10.19 -6.56
C GLU A 83 7.59 10.29 -6.18
N THR A 84 8.46 9.71 -7.00
CA THR A 84 9.90 9.95 -6.98
C THR A 84 10.35 10.50 -8.33
N SER A 85 11.65 10.79 -8.48
CA SER A 85 12.20 11.32 -9.73
C SER A 85 11.94 10.44 -10.94
N SER A 86 11.89 9.11 -10.75
CA SER A 86 11.76 8.17 -11.86
C SER A 86 10.56 7.25 -11.74
N TRP A 87 9.91 7.16 -10.59
CA TRP A 87 8.90 6.12 -10.31
C TRP A 87 7.70 6.65 -9.55
N TRP A 88 6.62 5.91 -9.69
CA TRP A 88 5.45 5.99 -8.84
C TRP A 88 5.34 4.73 -7.99
N TRP A 89 4.98 4.90 -6.74
CA TRP A 89 4.85 3.84 -5.76
C TRP A 89 3.47 3.87 -5.13
N SER A 90 2.80 2.74 -4.98
CA SER A 90 1.58 2.61 -4.18
C SER A 90 1.86 1.76 -2.96
N ILE A 91 1.43 2.21 -1.79
CA ILE A 91 1.58 1.50 -0.52
C ILE A 91 0.23 1.49 0.19
N GLU A 92 -0.25 0.29 0.54
CA GLU A 92 -1.52 0.12 1.23
C GLU A 92 -1.50 -1.05 2.20
N LEU A 93 -2.27 -0.93 3.29
CA LEU A 93 -2.54 -2.02 4.22
C LEU A 93 -3.96 -2.53 3.95
N ARG A 94 -4.08 -3.73 3.37
CA ARG A 94 -5.35 -4.32 2.94
C ARG A 94 -5.51 -5.73 3.48
N ASP A 95 -6.59 -5.99 4.20
CA ASP A 95 -6.88 -7.29 4.81
C ASP A 95 -5.73 -7.79 5.71
N GLY A 96 -5.14 -6.86 6.49
CA GLY A 96 -3.97 -7.12 7.33
C GLY A 96 -2.64 -7.26 6.58
N ARG A 97 -2.65 -7.21 5.24
CA ARG A 97 -1.46 -7.40 4.39
C ARG A 97 -1.01 -6.08 3.81
N ILE A 98 0.28 -5.81 3.92
CA ILE A 98 0.90 -4.80 3.08
C ILE A 98 0.83 -5.20 1.60
N VAL A 99 0.50 -4.23 0.77
CA VAL A 99 0.55 -4.28 -0.69
C VAL A 99 1.41 -3.11 -1.14
N VAL A 100 2.51 -3.42 -1.84
CA VAL A 100 3.42 -2.45 -2.45
C VAL A 100 3.43 -2.66 -3.95
N GLN A 101 3.30 -1.57 -4.69
CA GLN A 101 3.40 -1.58 -6.14
C GLN A 101 4.30 -0.44 -6.62
N ARG A 102 5.03 -0.66 -7.71
CA ARG A 102 5.83 0.35 -8.36
C ARG A 102 5.62 0.31 -9.87
N GLY A 103 5.55 1.48 -10.50
CA GLY A 103 5.48 1.61 -11.94
C GLY A 103 5.98 2.97 -12.42
N LYS A 104 6.20 3.10 -13.73
CA LYS A 104 6.40 4.35 -14.44
C LYS A 104 5.08 5.07 -14.71
N ASP A 105 3.97 4.35 -14.89
CA ASP A 105 2.66 4.97 -15.09
C ASP A 105 1.94 5.17 -13.76
N PHE A 106 1.69 6.44 -13.42
CA PHE A 106 0.86 6.83 -12.29
C PHE A 106 -0.49 6.08 -12.28
N SER A 107 -1.12 5.93 -13.45
CA SER A 107 -2.41 5.27 -13.58
C SER A 107 -2.36 3.80 -13.17
N SER A 108 -1.25 3.11 -13.44
CA SER A 108 -1.04 1.71 -13.06
C SER A 108 -1.06 1.57 -11.53
N VAL A 109 -0.29 2.39 -10.82
CA VAL A 109 -0.20 2.29 -9.36
C VAL A 109 -1.40 2.91 -8.64
N GLN A 110 -2.08 3.90 -9.24
CA GLN A 110 -3.24 4.57 -8.66
C GLN A 110 -4.55 3.82 -8.90
N ASN A 111 -4.75 3.21 -10.08
CA ASN A 111 -6.01 2.55 -10.43
C ASN A 111 -5.98 1.04 -10.26
N ARG A 112 -4.82 0.41 -10.08
CA ARG A 112 -4.71 -1.05 -9.92
C ARG A 112 -4.24 -1.40 -8.51
N CYS A 113 -4.79 -2.48 -7.98
CA CYS A 113 -4.37 -3.17 -6.77
C CYS A 113 -4.20 -4.65 -7.14
N ARG A 114 -3.04 -5.23 -6.86
CA ARG A 114 -2.72 -6.63 -7.20
C ARG A 114 -2.93 -6.96 -8.69
N CYS A 115 -2.47 -6.05 -9.57
CA CYS A 115 -2.72 -6.01 -11.02
C CYS A 115 -4.21 -6.13 -11.43
N ARG A 116 -5.16 -5.85 -10.53
CA ARG A 116 -6.58 -5.75 -10.85
C ARG A 116 -6.97 -4.30 -10.73
N TYR A 117 -7.84 -3.82 -11.61
CA TYR A 117 -8.44 -2.51 -11.39
C TYR A 117 -9.10 -2.50 -10.00
N ARG A 118 -8.70 -1.52 -9.17
CA ARG A 118 -9.47 -1.10 -8.00
C ARG A 118 -10.91 -0.92 -8.48
N ARG A 119 -11.88 -1.50 -7.75
CA ARG A 119 -13.22 -1.80 -8.29
C ARG A 119 -13.97 -0.53 -8.75
N ARG A 120 -13.74 -0.12 -10.01
CA ARG A 120 -14.45 0.96 -10.72
C ARG A 120 -15.95 0.71 -10.87
N ARG A 121 -16.43 -0.53 -10.67
CA ARG A 121 -17.86 -0.85 -10.81
C ARG A 121 -18.76 -0.20 -9.74
N PHE A 122 -18.21 0.17 -8.58
CA PHE A 122 -18.96 0.89 -7.52
C PHE A 122 -18.56 2.35 -7.38
N LEU A 123 -17.40 2.73 -7.94
CA LEU A 123 -16.92 4.09 -7.99
C LEU A 123 -17.02 4.58 -9.43
N GLN A 124 -18.04 5.39 -9.75
CA GLN A 124 -18.17 5.99 -11.09
C GLN A 124 -16.88 6.72 -11.54
N ASN A 125 -15.99 7.10 -10.61
CA ASN A 125 -14.78 7.90 -10.86
C ASN A 125 -13.47 7.29 -10.33
N GLY A 126 -13.43 6.00 -9.93
CA GLY A 126 -12.22 5.40 -9.32
C GLY A 126 -11.91 5.94 -7.91
N PRO A 127 -10.70 5.66 -7.36
CA PRO A 127 -10.33 6.09 -6.02
C PRO A 127 -10.27 7.63 -5.91
N ARG A 128 -10.80 8.18 -4.82
CA ARG A 128 -10.90 9.62 -4.60
C ARG A 128 -9.65 10.15 -3.89
N LEU A 129 -9.02 11.18 -4.45
CA LEU A 129 -7.93 11.90 -3.79
C LEU A 129 -8.46 12.60 -2.52
N VAL A 130 -7.81 12.37 -1.39
CA VAL A 130 -8.14 13.02 -0.09
C VAL A 130 -7.05 13.98 0.38
N PHE A 131 -5.81 13.76 -0.04
CA PHE A 131 -4.69 14.60 0.32
C PHE A 131 -3.62 14.60 -0.77
N GLN A 132 -2.98 15.75 -0.96
CA GLN A 132 -1.80 15.90 -1.81
C GLN A 132 -0.77 16.76 -1.08
N GLY A 133 0.48 16.31 -1.07
CA GLY A 133 1.54 16.98 -0.36
C GLY A 133 2.92 16.55 -0.81
N THR A 134 3.92 16.96 -0.05
CA THR A 134 5.32 16.56 -0.20
C THR A 134 5.87 16.10 1.14
N PHE A 135 6.90 15.26 1.10
CA PHE A 135 7.69 14.96 2.27
C PHE A 135 8.71 16.08 2.51
N GLU A 136 9.09 16.33 3.76
CA GLU A 136 10.12 17.32 4.08
C GLU A 136 11.51 16.79 3.69
N TRP A 137 11.88 15.59 4.17
CA TRP A 137 13.15 14.93 3.91
C TRP A 137 12.99 13.42 4.12
N CYS A 138 12.61 12.69 3.06
CA CYS A 138 12.43 11.23 3.15
C CYS A 138 12.75 10.59 1.79
N CYS A 139 13.69 9.65 1.75
CA CYS A 139 13.75 8.71 0.63
C CYS A 139 12.79 7.55 0.91
N LEU A 140 12.42 6.80 -0.13
CA LEU A 140 11.51 5.67 0.05
C LEU A 140 12.08 4.58 0.97
N ARG A 141 13.40 4.41 1.00
CA ARG A 141 14.06 3.47 1.90
C ARG A 141 13.77 3.79 3.37
N ASP A 142 13.88 5.07 3.76
CA ASP A 142 13.57 5.51 5.13
C ASP A 142 12.09 5.25 5.47
N LEU A 143 11.20 5.54 4.52
CA LEU A 143 9.77 5.30 4.69
C LEU A 143 9.47 3.82 4.92
N PHE A 144 10.04 2.92 4.13
CA PHE A 144 9.86 1.48 4.31
C PHE A 144 10.48 0.99 5.62
N PHE A 145 11.62 1.55 6.02
CA PHE A 145 12.23 1.26 7.32
C PHE A 145 11.32 1.65 8.49
N PHE A 146 10.67 2.81 8.44
CA PHE A 146 9.70 3.22 9.47
C PHE A 146 8.48 2.29 9.53
N ILE A 147 7.92 1.95 8.36
CA ILE A 147 6.79 1.00 8.28
C ILE A 147 7.14 -0.34 8.91
N ASP A 148 8.35 -0.84 8.69
CA ASP A 148 8.84 -2.07 9.31
C ASP A 148 8.99 -1.96 10.83
N CYS A 149 9.66 -0.90 11.30
CA CYS A 149 9.90 -0.68 12.72
C CYS A 149 8.60 -0.61 13.55
N GLU A 150 7.53 -0.08 12.96
CA GLU A 150 6.19 -0.06 13.59
C GLU A 150 5.49 -1.43 13.55
N GLY A 151 6.00 -2.38 12.77
CA GLY A 151 5.51 -3.75 12.69
C GLY A 151 4.38 -3.96 11.68
N PHE A 152 4.16 -3.02 10.75
CA PHE A 152 3.13 -3.18 9.70
C PHE A 152 3.39 -4.36 8.77
N PHE A 153 4.65 -4.79 8.60
CA PHE A 153 5.02 -5.99 7.83
C PHE A 153 4.94 -7.30 8.64
N ASN A 154 4.78 -7.23 9.96
CA ASN A 154 4.87 -8.42 10.81
C ASN A 154 3.49 -8.94 11.27
N GLY A 155 2.39 -8.32 10.83
CA GLY A 155 1.02 -8.78 11.07
C GLY A 155 0.66 -9.02 12.54
N GLY A 156 1.41 -8.46 13.48
CA GLY A 156 1.42 -8.92 14.87
C GLY A 156 0.25 -8.42 15.72
N VAL A 157 -0.52 -9.33 16.32
CA VAL A 157 -1.35 -9.30 17.57
C VAL A 157 -2.33 -8.13 17.82
N LEU A 158 -2.24 -7.00 17.13
CA LEU A 158 -3.04 -5.80 17.35
C LEU A 158 -4.09 -5.66 16.23
N SER A 159 -4.96 -6.66 16.11
CA SER A 159 -6.02 -6.76 15.09
C SER A 159 -6.87 -5.49 14.94
N ASP A 160 -7.00 -4.67 15.99
CA ASP A 160 -7.81 -3.44 15.96
C ASP A 160 -7.02 -2.17 15.62
N LYS A 161 -5.68 -2.24 15.49
CA LYS A 161 -4.82 -1.08 15.18
C LYS A 161 -4.43 -0.96 13.70
N PHE A 162 -4.61 -2.00 12.91
CA PHE A 162 -4.13 -2.08 11.53
C PHE A 162 -5.21 -1.71 10.51
N SER A 163 -5.76 -0.50 10.64
CA SER A 163 -6.56 0.08 9.56
C SER A 163 -5.64 0.70 8.50
N SER A 164 -6.10 0.74 7.25
CA SER A 164 -5.43 1.46 6.17
C SER A 164 -5.16 2.93 6.51
N LEU A 165 -6.04 3.55 7.30
CA LEU A 165 -5.87 4.92 7.80
C LEU A 165 -4.76 5.03 8.85
N ALA A 166 -4.55 4.00 9.68
CA ALA A 166 -3.46 3.99 10.66
C ALA A 166 -2.09 4.04 9.99
N LEU A 167 -1.90 3.30 8.89
CA LEU A 167 -0.67 3.36 8.09
C LEU A 167 -0.44 4.77 7.54
N VAL A 168 -1.45 5.39 6.94
CA VAL A 168 -1.36 6.76 6.40
C VAL A 168 -0.97 7.76 7.49
N ASN A 169 -1.67 7.73 8.63
CA ASN A 169 -1.41 8.63 9.75
C ASN A 169 0.00 8.45 10.32
N TYR A 170 0.48 7.21 10.40
CA TYR A 170 1.83 6.91 10.84
C TYR A 170 2.88 7.51 9.90
N ILE A 171 2.75 7.27 8.58
CA ILE A 171 3.67 7.83 7.59
C ILE A 171 3.68 9.36 7.66
N PHE A 172 2.51 9.99 7.82
CA PHE A 172 2.41 11.45 7.92
C PHE A 172 3.16 12.01 9.13
N LYS A 173 3.03 11.32 10.27
CA LYS A 173 3.68 11.68 11.52
C LYS A 173 5.21 11.54 11.42
N GLU A 174 5.70 10.41 10.91
CA GLU A 174 7.14 10.13 10.90
C GLU A 174 7.89 10.83 9.76
N CYS A 175 7.25 11.02 8.60
CA CYS A 175 7.91 11.55 7.41
C CYS A 175 7.69 13.07 7.20
N GLY A 176 7.07 13.76 8.17
CA GLY A 176 6.88 15.21 8.13
C GLY A 176 6.12 15.67 6.88
N VAL A 177 4.99 15.03 6.56
CA VAL A 177 4.24 15.33 5.33
C VAL A 177 3.60 16.71 5.42
N ARG A 178 3.92 17.58 4.46
CA ARG A 178 3.31 18.92 4.33
C ARG A 178 2.31 18.93 3.19
N GLN A 179 1.13 19.48 3.45
CA GLN A 179 0.14 19.69 2.40
C GLN A 179 0.69 20.70 1.39
N LEU A 180 0.58 20.37 0.10
CA LEU A 180 0.80 21.36 -0.94
C LEU A 180 -0.35 22.35 -0.84
N VAL A 181 -0.04 23.58 -0.43
CA VAL A 181 -1.01 24.67 -0.38
C VAL A 181 -1.43 24.98 -1.81
N GLY A 182 -2.52 24.37 -2.24
CA GLY A 182 -3.23 24.79 -3.44
C GLY A 182 -3.85 26.15 -3.18
N THR A 183 -3.35 27.13 -3.92
CA THR A 183 -3.99 28.41 -4.24
C THR A 183 -5.51 28.32 -4.20
N SER A 184 -6.14 29.13 -3.35
CA SER A 184 -7.55 29.47 -3.44
C SER A 184 -7.89 29.85 -4.87
N HIS A 185 -8.66 29.02 -5.57
CA HIS A 185 -9.44 29.51 -6.70
C HIS A 185 -10.71 30.12 -6.14
N VAL A 186 -10.74 31.45 -6.25
CA VAL A 186 -11.93 32.34 -6.25
C VAL A 186 -12.92 31.86 -7.30
#